data_AF-A0A366ZWY2-F1
#
_entry.id   AF-A0A366ZWY2-F1
#
_cell.length_a   1.000
_cell.length_b   1.000
_cell.length_c   1.000
_cell.angle_alpha   90.00
_cell.angle_beta   90.00
_cell.angle_gamma   90.00
#
_symmetry.space_group_name_H-M   'P 1'
#
loop_
_entity.id
_entity.type
_entity.pdbx_description
1 polymer ?
#
loop_
_entity_poly.entity_id
_entity_poly.type
_entity_poly.pdbx_seq_one_letter_code
_entity_poly.pdbx_strand_id
1 'polypeptide(L)'
;MSVMGGLPGSGVVADNGVVGWWLVDGGDDVPGRVLAGPFPDRAAAGWSGAALADGAAARPAYGARRADGTLRRQPSPQEWAWLDHLTAQLDRLPEDWAPLLAEEDPLTTLVVEVTAALNEAGIPLHDATGAGGALGGACLTPTPDLDGVVVAWRQHDRMSVDQVHGAMADSAVQQAMNRALAEVLAIRGLAPEAWGGAVVVRREV
;
A
#
# COMPACT_ATOMS: atom_id res chain seq x y z
N MET A 1 54.83 -43.89 23.32
CA MET A 1 54.08 -44.10 22.06
C MET A 1 52.69 -43.51 22.20
N SER A 2 52.21 -42.96 21.08
CA SER A 2 50.83 -42.55 20.76
C SER A 2 50.26 -41.25 21.35
N VAL A 3 50.32 -40.25 20.47
CA VAL A 3 49.46 -39.07 20.32
C VAL A 3 48.09 -39.50 19.79
N MET A 4 47.02 -38.90 20.29
CA MET A 4 45.71 -38.71 19.64
C MET A 4 44.97 -37.68 20.52
N GLY A 5 44.88 -36.40 20.18
CA GLY A 5 44.35 -35.90 18.90
C GLY A 5 42.83 -35.70 18.99
N GLY A 6 42.33 -35.08 20.06
CA GLY A 6 40.93 -34.67 20.19
C GLY A 6 40.74 -33.28 19.59
N LEU A 7 40.22 -33.21 18.36
CA LEU A 7 39.78 -31.97 17.74
C LEU A 7 38.66 -31.34 18.59
N PRO A 8 38.69 -30.01 18.86
CA PRO A 8 37.50 -29.34 19.36
C PRO A 8 36.46 -29.39 18.24
N GLY A 9 35.29 -29.94 18.57
CA GLY A 9 34.14 -29.94 17.67
C GLY A 9 33.89 -28.51 17.21
N SER A 10 34.02 -28.26 15.91
CA SER A 10 33.55 -27.05 15.29
C SER A 10 32.05 -26.95 15.59
N GLY A 11 31.72 -26.10 16.56
CA GLY A 11 30.38 -25.62 16.76
C GLY A 11 29.97 -24.93 15.47
N VAL A 12 29.24 -25.63 14.61
CA VAL A 12 28.39 -25.00 13.62
C VAL A 12 27.31 -24.30 14.44
N VAL A 13 27.57 -23.06 14.83
CA VAL A 13 26.52 -22.13 15.21
C VAL A 13 25.73 -21.90 13.94
N ALA A 14 24.63 -22.63 13.80
CA ALA A 14 23.58 -22.23 12.88
C ALA A 14 23.05 -20.89 13.43
N ASP A 15 23.56 -19.79 12.88
CA ASP A 15 23.03 -18.44 13.07
C ASP A 15 21.59 -18.46 12.53
N ASN A 16 20.65 -18.74 13.41
CA ASN A 16 19.22 -18.71 13.18
C ASN A 16 18.81 -17.24 13.06
N GLY A 17 19.17 -16.67 11.89
CA GLY A 17 19.11 -15.25 11.56
C GLY A 17 17.84 -14.59 12.05
N VAL A 18 18.00 -13.72 13.06
CA VAL A 18 16.91 -12.95 13.65
C VAL A 18 16.27 -12.11 12.56
N VAL A 19 14.97 -12.32 12.36
CA VAL A 19 14.14 -11.46 11.50
C VAL A 19 13.71 -10.25 12.31
N GLY A 20 13.88 -9.05 11.75
CA GLY A 20 13.51 -7.83 12.45
C GLY A 20 13.75 -6.58 11.63
N TRP A 21 13.61 -5.43 12.29
CA TRP A 21 13.93 -4.14 11.72
C TRP A 21 15.42 -3.87 11.83
N TRP A 22 16.07 -3.57 10.72
CA TRP A 22 17.49 -3.24 10.65
C TRP A 22 17.66 -1.87 10.03
N LEU A 23 18.71 -1.18 10.44
CA LEU A 23 19.19 -0.03 9.71
C LEU A 23 20.19 -0.52 8.67
N VAL A 24 19.95 -0.21 7.39
CA VAL A 24 20.85 -0.58 6.30
C VAL A 24 21.45 0.65 5.65
N ASP A 25 22.64 0.46 5.08
CA ASP A 25 23.25 1.46 4.22
C ASP A 25 22.36 1.70 2.99
N GLY A 26 22.14 2.97 2.70
CA GLY A 26 21.44 3.44 1.49
C GLY A 26 22.38 4.15 0.52
N GLY A 27 23.69 4.14 0.78
CA GLY A 27 24.71 4.49 -0.21
C GLY A 27 24.83 3.44 -1.33
N ASP A 28 25.37 3.87 -2.46
CA ASP A 28 25.41 3.08 -3.70
C ASP A 28 26.49 1.97 -3.69
N ASP A 29 27.41 1.98 -2.73
CA ASP A 29 28.58 1.07 -2.72
C ASP A 29 28.22 -0.39 -2.41
N VAL A 30 27.40 -0.64 -1.39
CA VAL A 30 26.90 -2.00 -1.05
C VAL A 30 25.44 -1.93 -0.62
N PRO A 31 24.49 -2.09 -1.55
CA PRO A 31 23.07 -2.05 -1.24
C PRO A 31 22.70 -3.06 -0.15
N GLY A 32 22.18 -2.58 0.98
CA GLY A 32 21.60 -3.45 2.01
C GLY A 32 22.59 -4.04 3.01
N ARG A 33 23.80 -3.47 3.17
CA ARG A 33 24.66 -3.78 4.32
C ARG A 33 23.99 -3.34 5.62
N VAL A 34 23.93 -4.22 6.61
CA VAL A 34 23.35 -3.91 7.93
C VAL A 34 24.32 -3.05 8.74
N LEU A 35 23.83 -1.90 9.20
CA LEU A 35 24.55 -0.94 10.04
C LEU A 35 24.25 -1.15 11.53
N ALA A 36 22.98 -1.40 11.88
CA ALA A 36 22.53 -1.60 13.25
C ALA A 36 21.21 -2.40 13.32
N GLY A 37 20.90 -2.96 14.49
CA GLY A 37 19.67 -3.71 14.76
C GLY A 37 19.92 -5.08 15.42
N PRO A 38 18.88 -5.91 15.58
CA PRO A 38 17.50 -5.63 15.20
C PRO A 38 16.84 -4.64 16.17
N PHE A 39 15.99 -3.76 15.65
CA PHE A 39 15.16 -2.81 16.39
C PHE A 39 13.77 -3.43 16.66
N PRO A 40 13.10 -3.01 17.75
CA PRO A 40 11.77 -3.54 18.09
C PRO A 40 10.70 -3.21 17.04
N ASP A 41 10.83 -2.06 16.37
CA ASP A 41 9.88 -1.61 15.35
C ASP A 41 10.54 -0.67 14.31
N ARG A 42 9.78 -0.33 13.26
CA ARG A 42 10.20 0.57 12.18
C ARG A 42 10.54 1.96 12.70
N ALA A 43 9.80 2.47 13.69
CA ALA A 43 10.00 3.81 14.22
C ALA A 43 11.33 3.89 14.98
N ALA A 44 11.63 2.93 15.84
CA ALA A 44 12.90 2.82 16.57
C ALA A 44 14.10 2.75 15.62
N ALA A 45 13.99 1.99 14.52
CA ALA A 45 15.00 1.96 13.47
C ALA A 45 15.13 3.33 12.76
N GLY A 46 14.00 3.99 12.47
CA GLY A 46 13.96 5.31 11.84
C GLY A 46 14.58 6.42 12.69
N TRP A 47 14.24 6.49 13.98
CA TRP A 47 14.82 7.43 14.93
C TRP A 47 16.33 7.23 15.08
N SER A 48 16.77 5.96 15.10
CA SER A 48 18.19 5.62 15.17
C SER A 48 18.92 6.02 13.88
N GLY A 49 18.30 5.81 12.71
CA GLY A 49 18.83 6.26 11.42
C GLY A 49 18.99 7.78 11.34
N ALA A 50 17.99 8.53 11.81
CA ALA A 50 18.05 9.99 11.84
C ALA A 50 19.17 10.52 12.76
N ALA A 51 19.44 9.85 13.88
CA ALA A 51 20.54 10.22 14.79
C ALA A 51 21.95 9.92 14.24
N LEU A 52 22.06 8.98 13.30
CA LEU A 52 23.32 8.62 12.61
C LEU A 52 23.64 9.54 11.43
N ALA A 53 22.67 10.35 10.98
CA ALA A 53 22.75 11.10 9.75
C ALA A 53 23.55 12.43 9.90
N ASP A 54 24.87 12.31 10.08
CA ASP A 54 25.87 13.29 9.62
C ASP A 54 26.48 12.81 8.29
N GLY A 55 25.63 12.51 7.29
CA GLY A 55 26.07 12.26 5.90
C GLY A 55 25.91 10.85 5.34
N ALA A 56 25.47 9.84 6.11
CA ALA A 56 25.15 8.51 5.58
C ALA A 56 23.63 8.34 5.39
N ALA A 57 23.21 7.92 4.18
CA ALA A 57 21.80 7.67 3.84
C ALA A 57 21.31 6.35 4.46
N ALA A 58 21.30 6.25 5.79
CA ALA A 58 20.85 5.04 6.49
C ALA A 58 19.32 4.94 6.47
N ARG A 59 18.78 3.76 6.12
CA ARG A 59 17.32 3.56 6.01
C ARG A 59 16.84 2.30 6.75
N PRO A 60 15.65 2.34 7.38
CA PRO A 60 15.04 1.14 7.95
C PRO A 60 14.70 0.12 6.86
N ALA A 61 14.94 -1.15 7.14
CA ALA A 61 14.53 -2.27 6.31
C ALA A 61 14.22 -3.51 7.16
N TYR A 62 13.25 -4.31 6.73
CA TYR A 62 12.84 -5.53 7.44
C TYR A 62 13.43 -6.78 6.77
N GLY A 63 13.84 -7.75 7.58
CA GLY A 63 14.31 -9.04 7.08
C GLY A 63 15.30 -9.75 8.01
N ALA A 64 15.99 -10.75 7.46
CA ALA A 64 16.98 -11.54 8.18
C ALA A 64 18.40 -11.08 7.79
N ARG A 65 19.25 -10.78 8.78
CA ARG A 65 20.67 -10.53 8.53
C ARG A 65 21.35 -11.85 8.11
N ARG A 66 22.15 -11.80 7.04
CA ARG A 66 22.99 -12.91 6.58
C ARG A 66 24.36 -12.87 7.26
N ALA A 67 25.07 -13.99 7.24
CA ALA A 67 26.43 -14.12 7.77
C ALA A 67 27.43 -13.16 7.11
N ASP A 68 27.20 -12.77 5.85
CA ASP A 68 28.02 -11.78 5.12
C ASP A 68 27.75 -10.32 5.55
N GLY A 69 26.83 -10.09 6.50
CA GLY A 69 26.44 -8.78 6.99
C GLY A 69 25.41 -8.04 6.13
N THR A 70 24.91 -8.66 5.05
CA THR A 70 23.83 -8.11 4.22
C THR A 70 22.45 -8.47 4.78
N LEU A 71 21.45 -7.69 4.41
CA LEU A 71 20.06 -7.99 4.75
C LEU A 71 19.40 -8.82 3.64
N ARG A 72 18.84 -9.98 3.99
CA ARG A 72 17.83 -10.66 3.16
C ARG A 72 16.49 -10.00 3.44
N ARG A 73 16.06 -9.10 2.55
CA ARG A 73 14.75 -8.45 2.63
C ARG A 73 13.61 -9.46 2.67
N GLN A 74 12.62 -9.14 3.46
CA GLN A 74 11.35 -9.86 3.55
C GLN A 74 10.24 -8.81 3.72
N PRO A 75 9.00 -9.11 3.31
CA PRO A 75 7.87 -8.25 3.62
C PRO A 75 7.75 -8.07 5.14
N SER A 76 7.65 -6.82 5.54
CA SER A 76 7.46 -6.37 6.90
C SER A 76 6.03 -6.60 7.38
N PRO A 77 5.80 -6.62 8.71
CA PRO A 77 4.44 -6.67 9.27
C PRO A 77 3.55 -5.54 8.73
N GLN A 78 4.10 -4.36 8.48
CA GLN A 78 3.39 -3.21 7.91
C GLN A 78 3.04 -3.43 6.43
N GLU A 79 3.92 -4.05 5.64
CA GLU A 79 3.61 -4.41 4.26
C GLU A 79 2.52 -5.49 4.21
N TRP A 80 2.55 -6.49 5.10
CA TRP A 80 1.45 -7.45 5.23
C TRP A 80 0.14 -6.79 5.64
N ALA A 81 0.16 -5.94 6.67
CA ALA A 81 -1.03 -5.20 7.10
C ALA A 81 -1.60 -4.30 5.99
N TRP A 82 -0.73 -3.73 5.14
CA TRP A 82 -1.15 -2.99 3.96
C TRP A 82 -1.85 -3.87 2.92
N LEU A 83 -1.31 -5.06 2.63
CA LEU A 83 -1.93 -6.01 1.71
C LEU A 83 -3.29 -6.53 2.23
N ASP A 84 -3.39 -6.79 3.54
CA ASP A 84 -4.65 -7.17 4.19
C ASP A 84 -5.67 -6.03 4.09
N HIS A 85 -5.25 -4.78 4.34
CA HIS A 85 -6.10 -3.61 4.17
C HIS A 85 -6.58 -3.46 2.73
N LEU A 86 -5.68 -3.56 1.75
CA LEU A 86 -6.03 -3.45 0.33
C LEU A 86 -7.03 -4.53 -0.10
N THR A 87 -6.83 -5.77 0.34
CA THR A 87 -7.77 -6.88 0.11
C THR A 87 -9.15 -6.54 0.69
N ALA A 88 -9.21 -6.07 1.92
CA ALA A 88 -10.47 -5.66 2.56
C ALA A 88 -11.15 -4.45 1.90
N GLN A 89 -10.43 -3.65 1.10
CA GLN A 89 -11.04 -2.60 0.27
C GLN A 89 -11.63 -3.18 -1.01
N LEU A 90 -10.92 -4.10 -1.67
CA LEU A 90 -11.38 -4.76 -2.88
C LEU A 90 -12.61 -5.64 -2.62
N ASP A 91 -12.69 -6.26 -1.44
CA ASP A 91 -13.87 -7.03 -1.01
C ASP A 91 -15.16 -6.19 -0.88
N ARG A 92 -15.06 -4.85 -0.90
CA ARG A 92 -16.22 -3.93 -0.90
C ARG A 92 -16.83 -3.74 -2.28
N LEU A 93 -16.13 -4.14 -3.33
CA LEU A 93 -16.65 -4.07 -4.69
C LEU A 93 -17.83 -5.05 -4.82
N PRO A 94 -18.94 -4.65 -5.47
CA PRO A 94 -20.07 -5.53 -5.74
C PRO A 94 -19.66 -6.86 -6.39
N GLU A 95 -20.21 -7.96 -5.87
CA GLU A 95 -19.96 -9.32 -6.39
C GLU A 95 -20.33 -9.46 -7.88
N ASP A 96 -21.31 -8.69 -8.36
CA ASP A 96 -21.73 -8.66 -9.76
C ASP A 96 -20.60 -8.24 -10.72
N TRP A 97 -19.51 -7.67 -10.21
CA TRP A 97 -18.34 -7.31 -11.01
C TRP A 97 -17.27 -8.41 -11.06
N ALA A 98 -17.35 -9.45 -10.23
CA ALA A 98 -16.40 -10.55 -10.26
C ALA A 98 -16.27 -11.21 -11.66
N PRO A 99 -17.35 -11.38 -12.46
CA PRO A 99 -17.22 -11.89 -13.83
C PRO A 99 -16.44 -10.97 -14.79
N LEU A 100 -16.35 -9.66 -14.47
CA LEU A 100 -15.60 -8.67 -15.25
C LEU A 100 -14.12 -8.57 -14.82
N LEU A 101 -13.76 -9.19 -13.69
CA LEU A 101 -12.46 -9.04 -13.04
C LEU A 101 -11.74 -10.39 -12.96
N ALA A 102 -11.41 -10.97 -14.12
CA ALA A 102 -10.57 -12.16 -14.16
C ALA A 102 -9.14 -11.83 -13.69
N GLU A 103 -8.45 -12.78 -13.05
CA GLU A 103 -7.16 -12.55 -12.39
C GLU A 103 -6.06 -12.02 -13.34
N GLU A 104 -6.11 -12.41 -14.61
CA GLU A 104 -5.17 -11.96 -15.66
C GLU A 104 -5.71 -10.82 -16.52
N ASP A 105 -6.91 -10.28 -16.22
CA ASP A 105 -7.49 -9.17 -16.98
C ASP A 105 -6.80 -7.85 -16.63
N PRO A 106 -6.29 -7.08 -17.62
CA PRO A 106 -5.77 -5.73 -17.40
C PRO A 106 -6.74 -4.79 -16.65
N LEU A 107 -8.06 -4.99 -16.80
CA LEU A 107 -9.05 -4.22 -16.04
C LEU A 107 -8.99 -4.54 -14.54
N THR A 108 -8.72 -5.79 -14.17
CA THR A 108 -8.49 -6.19 -12.78
C THR A 108 -7.25 -5.51 -12.21
N THR A 109 -6.16 -5.49 -12.98
CA THR A 109 -4.94 -4.76 -12.58
C THR A 109 -5.24 -3.28 -12.35
N LEU A 110 -5.96 -2.63 -13.26
CA LEU A 110 -6.32 -1.23 -13.14
C LEU A 110 -7.20 -0.94 -11.91
N VAL A 111 -8.16 -1.82 -11.60
CA VAL A 111 -8.97 -1.70 -10.38
C VAL A 111 -8.11 -1.77 -9.13
N VAL A 112 -7.14 -2.67 -9.07
CA VAL A 112 -6.20 -2.79 -7.95
C VAL A 112 -5.33 -1.55 -7.82
N GLU A 113 -4.81 -1.04 -8.94
CA GLU A 113 -3.97 0.18 -8.97
C GLU A 113 -4.74 1.42 -8.50
N VAL A 114 -5.95 1.64 -9.02
CA VAL A 114 -6.82 2.74 -8.59
C VAL A 114 -7.16 2.62 -7.11
N THR A 115 -7.48 1.40 -6.64
CA THR A 115 -7.79 1.15 -5.22
C THR A 115 -6.59 1.44 -4.33
N ALA A 116 -5.40 0.97 -4.70
CA ALA A 116 -4.16 1.22 -3.97
C ALA A 116 -3.84 2.71 -3.93
N ALA A 117 -3.88 3.40 -5.07
CA ALA A 117 -3.60 4.84 -5.17
C ALA A 117 -4.49 5.69 -4.25
N LEU A 118 -5.79 5.37 -4.18
CA LEU A 118 -6.74 6.07 -3.29
C LEU A 118 -6.47 5.75 -1.82
N ASN A 119 -6.22 4.50 -1.47
CA ASN A 119 -6.00 4.10 -0.09
C ASN A 119 -4.66 4.59 0.47
N GLU A 120 -3.62 4.68 -0.35
CA GLU A 120 -2.35 5.34 0.00
C GLU A 120 -2.55 6.83 0.32
N ALA A 121 -3.52 7.48 -0.33
CA ALA A 121 -3.94 8.85 -0.05
C ALA A 121 -4.93 8.96 1.14
N GLY A 122 -5.28 7.84 1.79
CA GLY A 122 -6.22 7.80 2.91
C GLY A 122 -7.70 7.89 2.49
N ILE A 123 -8.01 7.60 1.22
CA ILE A 123 -9.37 7.64 0.67
C ILE A 123 -9.90 6.19 0.57
N PRO A 124 -10.79 5.75 1.47
CA PRO A 124 -11.32 4.39 1.43
C PRO A 124 -12.37 4.23 0.32
N LEU A 125 -12.57 2.98 -0.11
CA LEU A 125 -13.67 2.63 -1.00
C LEU A 125 -15.00 2.65 -0.24
N HIS A 126 -16.04 3.07 -0.95
CA HIS A 126 -17.41 3.03 -0.46
C HIS A 126 -17.86 1.57 -0.26
N ASP A 127 -18.32 1.28 0.95
CA ASP A 127 -18.82 -0.03 1.36
C ASP A 127 -20.30 -0.17 0.98
N ALA A 128 -20.59 -0.40 -0.31
CA ALA A 128 -21.97 -0.40 -0.82
C ALA A 128 -22.85 -1.52 -0.25
N THR A 129 -22.25 -2.64 0.15
CA THR A 129 -22.95 -3.85 0.62
C THR A 129 -22.80 -4.11 2.11
N GLY A 130 -21.86 -3.44 2.78
CA GLY A 130 -21.57 -3.65 4.20
C GLY A 130 -22.10 -2.56 5.14
N ALA A 131 -21.73 -2.70 6.42
CA ALA A 131 -22.20 -1.82 7.49
C ALA A 131 -21.71 -0.37 7.36
N GLY A 132 -20.67 -0.13 6.54
CA GLY A 132 -20.11 1.19 6.28
C GLY A 132 -20.83 1.99 5.19
N GLY A 133 -21.90 1.45 4.57
CA GLY A 133 -22.59 2.10 3.45
C GLY A 133 -23.04 3.53 3.74
N ALA A 134 -23.35 3.86 4.99
CA ALA A 134 -23.75 5.21 5.35
C ALA A 134 -22.61 6.25 5.32
N LEU A 135 -21.34 5.84 5.44
CA LEU A 135 -20.20 6.72 5.70
C LEU A 135 -19.68 7.49 4.47
N GLY A 136 -19.94 6.97 3.26
CA GLY A 136 -19.37 7.49 2.03
C GLY A 136 -17.98 6.95 1.72
N GLY A 137 -17.44 7.31 0.56
CA GLY A 137 -16.17 6.79 0.06
C GLY A 137 -16.05 6.89 -1.45
N ALA A 138 -14.93 6.44 -2.00
CA ALA A 138 -14.77 6.31 -3.44
C ALA A 138 -15.53 5.09 -3.97
N CYS A 139 -16.43 5.31 -4.93
CA CYS A 139 -17.04 4.27 -5.74
C CYS A 139 -16.19 4.06 -6.98
N LEU A 140 -15.79 2.82 -7.22
CA LEU A 140 -15.21 2.38 -8.48
C LEU A 140 -16.32 1.70 -9.27
N THR A 141 -16.27 1.72 -10.60
CA THR A 141 -17.18 0.95 -11.45
C THR A 141 -16.38 0.49 -12.67
N PRO A 142 -15.98 -0.79 -12.72
CA PRO A 142 -15.36 -1.37 -13.90
C PRO A 142 -16.30 -1.19 -15.09
N THR A 143 -15.83 -0.51 -16.12
CA THR A 143 -16.64 -0.13 -17.28
C THR A 143 -15.93 -0.61 -18.55
N PRO A 144 -16.12 -1.89 -18.96
CA PRO A 144 -15.44 -2.47 -20.12
C PRO A 144 -15.65 -1.67 -21.41
N ASP A 145 -16.84 -1.09 -21.60
CA ASP A 145 -17.16 -0.25 -22.77
C ASP A 145 -16.30 1.02 -22.87
N LEU A 146 -15.69 1.45 -21.75
CA LEU A 146 -14.76 2.59 -21.69
C LEU A 146 -13.29 2.15 -21.60
N ASP A 147 -13.03 0.83 -21.63
CA ASP A 147 -11.72 0.22 -21.35
C ASP A 147 -11.08 0.79 -20.08
N GLY A 148 -11.87 0.89 -19.00
CA GLY A 148 -11.45 1.60 -17.80
C GLY A 148 -12.36 1.47 -16.60
N VAL A 149 -12.02 2.22 -15.56
CA VAL A 149 -12.74 2.29 -14.28
C VAL A 149 -13.29 3.69 -14.10
N VAL A 150 -14.61 3.79 -13.95
CA VAL A 150 -15.25 5.04 -13.52
C VAL A 150 -15.09 5.18 -12.02
N VAL A 151 -14.63 6.34 -11.57
CA VAL A 151 -14.38 6.67 -10.16
C VAL A 151 -15.20 7.88 -9.78
N ALA A 152 -16.02 7.74 -8.74
CA ALA A 152 -16.87 8.81 -8.22
C ALA A 152 -16.86 8.80 -6.69
N TRP A 153 -17.11 9.93 -6.07
CA TRP A 153 -17.34 10.03 -4.65
C TRP A 153 -18.79 9.71 -4.32
N ARG A 154 -19.03 8.91 -3.29
CA ARG A 154 -20.33 8.81 -2.64
C ARG A 154 -20.26 9.55 -1.31
N GLN A 155 -21.10 10.56 -1.13
CA GLN A 155 -21.21 11.30 0.13
C GLN A 155 -21.95 10.54 1.21
N HIS A 156 -21.56 10.75 2.46
CA HIS A 156 -22.29 10.31 3.66
C HIS A 156 -23.82 10.52 3.55
N ASP A 157 -24.63 9.60 4.06
CA ASP A 157 -26.11 9.69 3.98
C ASP A 157 -26.68 10.98 4.58
N ARG A 158 -26.14 11.43 5.72
CA ARG A 158 -26.44 12.75 6.29
C ARG A 158 -26.38 13.90 5.29
N MET A 159 -25.52 13.81 4.28
CA MET A 159 -25.48 14.79 3.19
C MET A 159 -26.38 14.37 2.04
N SER A 160 -26.16 13.19 1.46
CA SER A 160 -26.82 12.82 0.19
C SER A 160 -28.30 12.44 0.32
N VAL A 161 -28.69 11.84 1.44
CA VAL A 161 -30.04 11.33 1.70
C VAL A 161 -30.81 12.28 2.62
N ASP A 162 -30.23 12.62 3.77
CA ASP A 162 -30.89 13.48 4.76
C ASP A 162 -30.84 14.96 4.36
N GLN A 163 -29.93 15.35 3.45
CA GLN A 163 -29.73 16.71 2.95
C GLN A 163 -29.69 17.76 4.06
N VAL A 164 -28.99 17.46 5.17
CA VAL A 164 -28.97 18.31 6.37
C VAL A 164 -28.42 19.73 6.11
N HIS A 165 -27.70 19.91 4.99
CA HIS A 165 -27.15 21.19 4.55
C HIS A 165 -27.78 21.71 3.23
N GLY A 166 -28.74 20.96 2.67
CA GLY A 166 -29.47 21.28 1.45
C GLY A 166 -28.70 20.97 0.15
N ALA A 167 -29.48 20.73 -0.91
CA ALA A 167 -28.99 20.20 -2.19
C ALA A 167 -27.85 21.01 -2.84
N MET A 168 -27.79 22.34 -2.64
CA MET A 168 -26.69 23.15 -3.17
C MET A 168 -25.35 22.84 -2.49
N ALA A 169 -25.34 22.69 -1.17
CA ALA A 169 -24.14 22.34 -0.42
C ALA A 169 -23.70 20.92 -0.78
N ASP A 170 -24.65 19.99 -0.88
CA ASP A 170 -24.39 18.61 -1.26
C ASP A 170 -23.77 18.54 -2.67
N SER A 171 -24.32 19.24 -3.65
CA SER A 171 -23.75 19.31 -5.01
C SER A 171 -22.33 19.92 -5.03
N ALA A 172 -22.09 20.98 -4.25
CA ALA A 172 -20.78 21.61 -4.17
C ALA A 172 -19.71 20.66 -3.58
N VAL A 173 -20.05 19.94 -2.50
CA VAL A 173 -19.15 18.94 -1.91
C VAL A 173 -18.93 17.78 -2.87
N GLN A 174 -19.95 17.37 -3.63
CA GLN A 174 -19.84 16.27 -4.59
C GLN A 174 -18.82 16.60 -5.69
N GLN A 175 -18.88 17.83 -6.22
CA GLN A 175 -17.93 18.32 -7.21
C GLN A 175 -16.52 18.46 -6.63
N ALA A 176 -16.39 18.97 -5.40
CA ALA A 176 -15.10 19.12 -4.73
C ALA A 176 -14.42 17.75 -4.52
N MET A 177 -15.16 16.76 -4.05
CA MET A 177 -14.63 15.42 -3.81
C MET A 177 -14.28 14.70 -5.11
N ASN A 178 -15.11 14.79 -6.15
CA ASN A 178 -14.79 14.21 -7.46
C ASN A 178 -13.54 14.85 -8.09
N ARG A 179 -13.32 16.14 -7.88
CA ARG A 179 -12.08 16.81 -8.28
C ARG A 179 -10.88 16.30 -7.48
N ALA A 180 -11.02 16.15 -6.16
CA ALA A 180 -9.95 15.62 -5.32
C ALA A 180 -9.55 14.19 -5.72
N LEU A 181 -10.52 13.34 -6.05
CA LEU A 181 -10.26 12.00 -6.59
C LEU A 181 -9.42 12.08 -7.88
N ALA A 182 -9.81 12.94 -8.82
CA ALA A 182 -9.07 13.16 -10.05
C ALA A 182 -7.62 13.62 -9.80
N GLU A 183 -7.43 14.60 -8.92
CA GLU A 183 -6.11 15.15 -8.60
C GLU A 183 -5.20 14.10 -7.94
N VAL A 184 -5.74 13.33 -6.98
CA VAL A 184 -4.99 12.24 -6.33
C VAL A 184 -4.55 11.20 -7.36
N LEU A 185 -5.46 10.72 -8.20
CA LEU A 185 -5.14 9.72 -9.22
C LEU A 185 -4.07 10.23 -10.19
N ALA A 186 -4.18 11.49 -10.65
CA ALA A 186 -3.18 12.11 -11.51
C ALA A 186 -1.79 12.21 -10.85
N ILE A 187 -1.73 12.63 -9.58
CA ILE A 187 -0.48 12.71 -8.82
C ILE A 187 0.16 11.34 -8.62
N ARG A 188 -0.65 10.28 -8.52
CA ARG A 188 -0.17 8.89 -8.44
C ARG A 188 0.27 8.30 -9.79
N GLY A 189 0.18 9.06 -10.87
CA GLY A 189 0.67 8.67 -12.20
C GLY A 189 -0.38 8.05 -13.11
N LEU A 190 -1.66 8.06 -12.71
CA LEU A 190 -2.77 7.61 -13.55
C LEU A 190 -3.26 8.78 -14.42
N ALA A 191 -4.01 8.49 -15.49
CA ALA A 191 -4.58 9.50 -16.39
C ALA A 191 -6.11 9.60 -16.24
N PRO A 192 -6.65 10.25 -15.19
CA PRO A 192 -8.08 10.44 -15.02
C PRO A 192 -8.62 11.47 -16.03
N GLU A 193 -9.65 11.09 -16.76
CA GLU A 193 -10.39 11.96 -17.66
C GLU A 193 -11.76 12.31 -17.08
N ALA A 194 -12.25 13.52 -17.33
CA ALA A 194 -13.57 13.92 -16.89
C ALA A 194 -14.66 13.06 -17.55
N TRP A 195 -15.59 12.53 -16.75
CA TRP A 195 -16.71 11.73 -17.22
C TRP A 195 -17.99 12.14 -16.49
N GLY A 196 -18.73 13.07 -17.09
CA GLY A 196 -19.91 13.67 -16.45
C GLY A 196 -19.52 14.34 -15.13
N GLY A 197 -20.15 13.90 -14.03
CA GLY A 197 -19.81 14.36 -12.68
C GLY A 197 -18.63 13.63 -12.04
N ALA A 198 -18.13 12.56 -12.65
CA ALA A 198 -17.10 11.66 -12.12
C ALA A 198 -15.83 11.71 -12.99
N VAL A 199 -14.90 10.78 -12.77
CA VAL A 199 -13.73 10.59 -13.65
C VAL A 199 -13.64 9.16 -14.14
N VAL A 200 -13.04 8.96 -15.31
CA VAL A 200 -12.68 7.63 -15.82
C VAL A 200 -11.17 7.53 -15.88
N VAL A 201 -10.62 6.44 -15.36
CA VAL A 201 -9.22 6.06 -15.57
C VAL A 201 -9.23 4.94 -16.60
N ARG A 202 -8.55 5.13 -17.73
CA ARG A 202 -8.44 4.11 -18.77
C ARG A 202 -7.15 3.32 -18.62
N ARG A 203 -7.16 2.12 -19.18
CA ARG A 203 -5.95 1.34 -19.38
C ARG A 203 -4.98 2.09 -20.30
N GLU A 204 -3.70 2.12 -19.95
CA GLU A 204 -2.65 2.51 -20.90
C GLU A 204 -2.51 1.40 -21.96
N VAL A 205 -2.61 1.77 -23.24
CA VAL A 205 -2.52 0.85 -24.39
C VAL A 205 -1.07 0.49 -24.70
#